data_AF-A0A496XST4-F1
#
_entry.id   AF-A0A496XST4-F1
#
_cell.length_a   1.000
_cell.length_b   1.000
_cell.length_c   1.000
_cell.angle_alpha   90.00
_cell.angle_beta   90.00
_cell.angle_gamma   90.00
#
_symmetry.space_group_name_H-M   'P 1'
#
loop_
_entity.id
_entity.type
_entity.pdbx_description
1 polymer ?
#
loop_
_entity_poly.entity_id
_entity_poly.type
_entity_poly.pdbx_seq_one_letter_code
_entity_poly.pdbx_strand_id
1 'polypeptide(L)'
;MKIITFFFMFIPLIGYPVGTSYSFIIKVTPNRIYVDSPNQIDKQTSVIITNASLSNLYGKVVDERGSLITFVAIPKKSFETVTIKGFKKKQSYYFIPLSPPYQELKLKVGQESYEIPPKI
;
A
#
# COMPACT_ATOMS: atom_id res chain seq x y z
N MET A 1 -62.63 -6.00 9.77
CA MET A 1 -61.38 -6.76 9.99
C MET A 1 -60.23 -5.98 9.41
N LYS A 2 -59.28 -5.55 10.25
CA LYS A 2 -58.10 -4.78 9.87
C LYS A 2 -56.95 -5.77 9.63
N ILE A 3 -56.45 -5.85 8.39
CA ILE A 3 -55.18 -6.53 8.10
C ILE A 3 -54.24 -5.41 7.64
N ILE A 4 -53.44 -4.92 8.58
CA ILE A 4 -52.34 -3.99 8.31
C ILE A 4 -51.13 -4.86 8.02
N THR A 5 -50.87 -5.12 6.74
CA THR A 5 -49.69 -5.85 6.31
C THR A 5 -48.49 -4.92 6.39
N PHE A 6 -47.71 -5.03 7.46
CA PHE A 6 -46.47 -4.28 7.64
C PHE A 6 -45.37 -4.97 6.82
N PHE A 7 -45.19 -4.54 5.57
CA PHE A 7 -44.12 -5.02 4.69
C PHE A 7 -42.79 -4.44 5.18
N PHE A 8 -42.12 -5.17 6.08
CA PHE A 8 -40.80 -4.81 6.58
C PHE A 8 -39.78 -5.03 5.44
N MET A 9 -39.54 -3.97 4.67
CA MET A 9 -38.57 -3.92 3.60
C MET A 9 -37.18 -4.14 4.21
N PHE A 10 -36.66 -5.37 4.08
CA PHE A 10 -35.26 -5.71 4.37
C PHE A 10 -34.37 -4.91 3.42
N ILE A 11 -33.91 -3.74 3.86
CA ILE A 11 -32.85 -3.01 3.17
C ILE A 11 -31.56 -3.77 3.48
N PRO A 12 -30.89 -4.39 2.49
CA PRO A 12 -29.55 -4.91 2.74
C PRO A 12 -28.65 -3.73 3.07
N LEU A 13 -28.10 -3.70 4.30
CA LEU A 13 -26.98 -2.83 4.62
C LEU A 13 -25.81 -3.22 3.70
N ILE A 14 -25.62 -2.46 2.64
CA ILE A 14 -24.44 -2.56 1.79
C ILE A 14 -23.28 -2.04 2.64
N GLY A 15 -22.59 -2.96 3.31
CA GLY A 15 -21.33 -2.67 3.98
C GLY A 15 -20.31 -2.27 2.92
N TYR A 16 -19.83 -1.03 2.97
CA TYR A 16 -18.70 -0.61 2.15
C TYR A 16 -17.45 -1.40 2.59
N PRO A 17 -16.68 -1.98 1.66
CA PRO A 17 -15.40 -2.58 2.01
C PRO A 17 -14.50 -1.47 2.56
N VAL A 18 -14.17 -1.57 3.86
CA VAL A 18 -13.21 -0.69 4.53
C VAL A 18 -11.84 -0.99 3.93
N GLY A 19 -11.49 -0.24 2.88
CA GLY A 19 -10.18 -0.32 2.25
C GLY A 19 -9.07 0.03 3.24
N THR A 20 -8.16 -0.93 3.46
CA THR A 20 -6.74 -0.73 3.79
C THR A 20 -6.39 0.03 5.08
N SER A 21 -7.05 -0.24 6.21
CA SER A 21 -6.59 0.32 7.50
C SER A 21 -5.15 -0.07 7.89
N TYR A 22 -4.60 -1.14 7.31
CA TYR A 22 -3.33 -1.78 7.72
C TYR A 22 -2.34 -2.04 6.56
N SER A 23 -2.50 -1.39 5.41
CA SER A 23 -1.63 -1.62 4.25
C SER A 23 -1.08 -0.33 3.66
N PHE A 24 0.21 -0.34 3.32
CA PHE A 24 0.81 0.68 2.46
C PHE A 24 0.48 0.37 1.01
N ILE A 25 0.08 1.37 0.26
CA ILE A 25 -0.10 1.26 -1.20
C ILE A 25 0.92 2.19 -1.85
N ILE A 26 1.84 1.60 -2.63
CA ILE A 26 2.86 2.32 -3.37
C ILE A 26 2.54 2.17 -4.84
N LYS A 27 2.17 3.25 -5.51
CA LYS A 27 1.90 3.27 -6.95
C LYS A 27 3.04 3.96 -7.67
N VAL A 28 3.80 3.19 -8.44
CA VAL A 28 4.90 3.69 -9.27
C VAL A 28 4.37 3.96 -10.67
N THR A 29 4.47 5.22 -11.10
CA THR A 29 4.19 5.65 -12.47
C THR A 29 5.50 6.03 -13.15
N PRO A 30 5.53 6.23 -14.49
CA PRO A 30 6.76 6.62 -15.19
C PRO A 30 7.43 7.88 -14.62
N ASN A 31 6.64 8.82 -14.09
CA ASN A 31 7.18 10.12 -13.67
C ASN A 31 7.16 10.31 -12.15
N ARG A 32 6.26 9.63 -11.43
CA ARG A 32 5.95 9.93 -10.03
C ARG A 32 5.67 8.66 -9.23
N ILE A 33 5.96 8.68 -7.94
CA ILE A 33 5.54 7.62 -7.00
C ILE A 33 4.50 8.20 -6.05
N TYR A 34 3.35 7.54 -5.95
CA TYR A 34 2.29 7.89 -5.00
C TYR A 34 2.27 6.87 -3.88
N VAL A 35 2.11 7.35 -2.64
CA VAL A 35 2.11 6.48 -1.47
C VAL A 35 0.94 6.80 -0.56
N ASP A 36 0.05 5.83 -0.43
CA ASP A 36 -1.02 5.83 0.55
C ASP A 36 -0.55 5.05 1.77
N SER A 37 -0.53 5.72 2.92
CA SER A 37 -0.09 5.13 4.17
C SER A 37 -1.29 4.68 4.99
N PRO A 38 -1.19 3.56 5.73
CA PRO A 38 -2.27 3.11 6.56
C PRO A 38 -2.37 3.98 7.83
N ASN A 39 -3.60 4.16 8.30
CA ASN A 39 -3.86 4.89 9.55
C ASN A 39 -3.49 4.07 10.79
N GLN A 40 -3.50 2.75 10.67
CA GLN A 40 -3.19 1.81 11.73
C GLN A 40 -2.19 0.76 11.22
N ILE A 41 -1.52 0.07 12.14
CA ILE A 41 -0.62 -1.04 11.79
C ILE A 41 -0.83 -2.18 12.77
N ASP A 42 -0.64 -3.39 12.27
CA ASP A 42 -0.57 -4.60 13.08
C ASP A 42 0.83 -5.22 12.93
N LYS A 43 1.11 -6.27 13.72
CA LYS A 43 2.34 -7.05 13.66
C LYS A 43 2.63 -7.57 12.25
N GLN A 44 1.61 -7.75 11.42
CA GLN A 44 1.76 -8.00 9.99
C GLN A 44 1.20 -6.81 9.23
N THR A 45 2.07 -6.14 8.48
CA THR A 45 1.69 -5.01 7.63
C THR A 45 2.01 -5.37 6.20
N SER A 46 1.04 -5.17 5.32
CA SER A 46 1.20 -5.42 3.89
C SER A 46 1.64 -4.15 3.18
N VAL A 47 2.55 -4.29 2.23
CA VAL A 47 2.99 -3.25 1.32
C VAL A 47 2.62 -3.71 -0.08
N ILE A 48 1.63 -3.06 -0.67
CA ILE A 48 1.13 -3.33 -2.01
C ILE A 48 1.86 -2.39 -2.96
N ILE A 49 2.66 -2.93 -3.87
CA ILE A 49 3.45 -2.15 -4.81
C ILE A 49 2.85 -2.35 -6.19
N THR A 50 2.29 -1.29 -6.75
CA THR A 50 1.63 -1.28 -8.06
C THR A 50 2.55 -0.62 -9.08
N ASN A 51 2.96 -1.38 -10.10
CA ASN A 51 3.69 -0.87 -11.25
C ASN A 51 2.72 -0.42 -12.35
N ALA A 52 2.40 0.87 -12.38
CA ALA A 52 1.58 1.48 -13.41
C ALA A 52 2.38 1.91 -14.66
N SER A 53 3.68 1.64 -14.71
CA SER A 53 4.55 2.01 -15.85
C SER A 53 4.49 0.99 -17.00
N LEU A 54 5.24 1.25 -18.07
CA LEU A 54 5.36 0.38 -19.24
C LEU A 54 6.58 -0.55 -19.19
N SER A 55 7.47 -0.36 -18.22
CA SER A 55 8.66 -1.18 -17.98
C SER A 55 8.49 -2.02 -16.71
N ASN A 56 9.35 -3.02 -16.54
CA ASN A 56 9.40 -3.77 -15.29
C ASN A 56 9.98 -2.90 -14.17
N LEU A 57 9.43 -3.05 -12.97
CA LEU A 57 9.88 -2.37 -11.76
C LEU A 57 10.67 -3.35 -10.90
N TYR A 58 11.89 -2.98 -10.56
CA TYR A 58 12.73 -3.70 -9.61
C TYR A 58 12.96 -2.84 -8.38
N GLY A 59 12.85 -3.43 -7.20
CA GLY A 59 13.03 -2.71 -5.95
C GLY A 59 13.35 -3.63 -4.79
N LYS A 60 13.62 -3.03 -3.64
CA LYS A 60 13.82 -3.76 -2.39
C LYS A 60 13.11 -3.05 -1.24
N VAL A 61 12.64 -3.84 -0.29
CA VAL A 61 12.16 -3.36 0.99
C VAL A 61 13.24 -3.64 2.03
N VAL A 62 13.61 -2.63 2.80
CA VAL A 62 14.65 -2.71 3.83
C VAL A 62 14.17 -2.13 5.15
N ASP A 63 14.82 -2.52 6.24
CA ASP A 63 14.62 -1.91 7.56
C ASP A 63 15.52 -0.67 7.78
N GLU A 64 15.38 -0.03 8.94
CA GLU A 64 16.18 1.13 9.35
C GLU A 64 17.70 0.91 9.38
N ARG A 65 18.15 -0.35 9.44
CA ARG A 65 19.57 -0.72 9.43
C ARG A 65 20.05 -1.05 8.02
N GLY A 66 19.17 -0.98 7.02
CA GLY A 66 19.45 -1.38 5.64
C GLY A 66 19.37 -2.90 5.43
N SER A 67 18.89 -3.68 6.41
CA SER A 67 18.74 -5.12 6.27
C SER A 67 17.65 -5.42 5.26
N LEU A 68 17.94 -6.31 4.31
CA LEU A 68 16.99 -6.71 3.28
C LEU A 68 15.82 -7.48 3.90
N ILE A 69 14.59 -6.99 3.70
CA ILE A 69 13.37 -7.71 4.03
C ILE A 69 12.93 -8.56 2.84
N THR A 70 12.83 -7.92 1.66
CA THR A 70 12.56 -8.63 0.41
C THR A 70 13.05 -7.84 -0.79
N PHE A 71 13.30 -8.56 -1.88
CA PHE A 71 13.37 -7.99 -3.22
C PHE A 71 12.01 -8.12 -3.90
N VAL A 72 11.69 -7.20 -4.82
CA VAL A 72 10.48 -7.25 -5.64
C VAL A 72 10.83 -7.07 -7.11
N ALA A 73 10.15 -7.84 -7.95
CA ALA A 73 10.30 -7.80 -9.41
C ALA A 73 8.91 -7.79 -10.03
N ILE A 74 8.42 -6.59 -10.33
CA ILE A 74 7.02 -6.35 -10.64
C ILE A 74 6.90 -6.07 -12.14
N PRO A 75 6.28 -6.96 -12.92
CA PRO A 75 6.07 -6.74 -14.35
C PRO A 75 5.31 -5.44 -14.62
N LYS A 76 5.46 -4.91 -15.83
CA LYS A 76 4.67 -3.75 -16.28
C LYS A 76 3.17 -3.99 -16.05
N LYS A 77 2.45 -2.94 -15.62
CA LYS A 77 1.00 -2.97 -15.39
C LYS A 77 0.53 -4.05 -14.40
N SER A 78 1.39 -4.46 -13.48
CA SER A 78 1.10 -5.47 -12.45
C SER A 78 1.32 -4.92 -11.04
N PHE A 79 1.04 -5.72 -10.03
CA PHE A 79 1.29 -5.40 -8.63
C PHE A 79 1.85 -6.61 -7.89
N GLU A 80 2.53 -6.34 -6.80
CA GLU A 80 3.03 -7.36 -5.88
C GLU A 80 2.73 -6.93 -4.44
N THR A 81 2.31 -7.89 -3.61
CA THR A 81 2.04 -7.66 -2.19
C THR A 81 3.16 -8.28 -1.37
N VAL A 82 3.84 -7.45 -0.60
CA VAL A 82 4.86 -7.86 0.36
C VAL A 82 4.30 -7.79 1.76
N THR A 83 4.40 -8.87 2.53
CA THR A 83 4.04 -8.85 3.95
C THR A 83 5.29 -8.68 4.81
N ILE A 84 5.35 -7.58 5.56
CA ILE A 84 6.38 -7.35 6.57
C ILE A 84 5.91 -7.99 7.88
N LYS A 85 6.58 -9.07 8.28
CA LYS A 85 6.34 -9.74 9.57
C LYS A 85 7.07 -8.99 10.69
N GLY A 86 6.39 -8.77 11.80
CA GLY A 86 6.94 -8.09 12.97
C GLY A 86 7.12 -6.59 12.79
N PHE A 87 6.22 -5.93 12.04
CA PHE A 87 6.27 -4.49 11.82
C PHE A 87 6.20 -3.74 13.17
N LYS A 88 7.17 -2.87 13.44
CA LYS A 88 7.23 -2.08 14.68
C LYS A 88 6.94 -0.61 14.39
N LYS A 89 5.98 -0.01 15.10
CA LYS A 89 5.60 1.41 14.95
C LYS A 89 6.76 2.40 15.07
N LYS A 90 7.73 2.08 15.92
CA LYS A 90 8.90 2.94 16.21
C LYS A 90 10.07 2.69 15.26
N GLN A 91 10.02 1.65 14.44
CA GLN A 91 11.07 1.29 13.49
C GLN A 91 10.73 1.89 12.13
N SER A 92 11.76 2.35 11.42
CA SER A 92 11.61 2.83 10.06
C SER A 92 11.77 1.70 9.05
N TYR A 93 10.96 1.71 8.00
CA TYR A 93 11.03 0.79 6.88
C TYR A 93 11.07 1.59 5.59
N TYR A 94 11.76 1.07 4.58
CA TYR A 94 12.00 1.80 3.34
C TYR A 94 11.72 0.91 2.13
N PHE A 95 11.10 1.49 1.11
CA PHE A 95 11.07 0.91 -0.23
C PHE A 95 12.06 1.67 -1.12
N ILE A 96 12.97 0.94 -1.76
CA ILE A 96 14.01 1.49 -2.59
C ILE A 96 13.80 0.95 -4.01
N PRO A 97 13.27 1.75 -4.94
CA PRO A 97 13.18 1.39 -6.35
C PRO A 97 14.58 1.44 -6.98
N LEU A 98 14.98 0.33 -7.58
CA LEU A 98 16.30 0.13 -8.20
C LEU A 98 16.25 0.41 -9.71
N SER A 99 15.14 0.04 -10.36
CA SER A 99 14.91 0.32 -11.78
C SER A 99 13.41 0.45 -12.06
N PRO A 100 12.93 1.62 -12.52
CA PRO A 100 13.70 2.85 -12.68
C PRO A 100 14.19 3.38 -11.31
N PRO A 101 15.37 4.04 -11.24
CA PRO A 101 15.86 4.56 -9.97
C PRO A 101 15.06 5.80 -9.55
N TYR A 102 14.51 5.78 -8.34
CA TYR A 102 13.91 6.96 -7.70
C TYR A 102 14.53 7.18 -6.32
N GLN A 103 14.07 8.23 -5.62
CA GLN A 103 14.39 8.43 -4.23
C GLN A 103 13.88 7.26 -3.38
N GLU A 104 14.64 6.95 -2.31
CA GLU A 104 14.18 6.03 -1.28
C GLU A 104 12.90 6.54 -0.62
N LEU A 105 11.94 5.62 -0.46
CA LEU A 105 10.65 5.92 0.14
C LEU A 105 10.64 5.44 1.58
N LYS A 106 10.46 6.34 2.54
CA LYS A 106 10.22 5.96 3.94
C LYS A 106 8.74 5.61 4.17
N LEU A 107 8.46 4.39 4.60
CA LEU A 107 7.12 3.93 4.97
C LEU A 107 6.72 4.56 6.32
N LYS A 108 5.87 5.59 6.27
CA LYS A 108 5.44 6.36 7.46
C LYS A 108 3.97 6.08 7.74
N VAL A 109 3.67 5.48 8.89
CA VAL A 109 2.30 5.17 9.31
C VAL A 109 1.54 6.45 9.68
N GLY A 110 0.27 6.54 9.30
CA GLY A 110 -0.61 7.66 9.66
C GLY A 110 -0.27 8.98 8.98
N GLN A 111 0.59 8.96 7.96
CA GLN A 111 0.81 10.12 7.11
C GLN A 111 -0.26 10.16 6.02
N GLU A 112 -0.74 11.36 5.69
CA GLU A 112 -1.56 11.56 4.50
C GLU A 112 -0.81 11.11 3.24
N SER A 113 -1.58 10.70 2.24
CA SER A 113 -1.06 10.29 0.93
C SER A 113 -0.13 11.35 0.38
N TYR A 114 1.03 10.92 -0.09
CA TYR A 114 2.08 11.83 -0.56
C TYR A 114 2.69 11.34 -1.85
N GLU A 115 3.37 12.27 -2.52
CA GLU A 115 3.96 12.05 -3.83
C GLU A 115 5.46 12.30 -3.79
N ILE A 116 6.23 11.42 -4.44
CA ILE A 116 7.65 11.58 -4.65
C ILE A 116 7.92 11.92 -6.12
N PRO A 117 8.54 13.08 -6.42
CA PRO A 117 8.93 13.45 -7.77
C PRO A 117 10.08 12.55 -8.29
N PRO A 118 10.29 12.51 -9.61
CA PRO A 118 11.44 11.81 -10.17
C PRO A 118 12.73 12.50 -9.73
N LYS A 119 13.80 11.72 -9.55
CA LYS A 119 15.12 12.27 -9.24
C LYS A 119 15.62 12.99 -10.50
N ILE A 120 15.73 14.33 -10.41
CA ILE A 120 16.29 15.19 -11.48
C ILE A 120 17.81 15.02 -11.50
#